data_AF-A0A1I3FMF7-F1
#
_entry.id   AF-A0A1I3FMF7-F1
#
_cell.length_a   1.000
_cell.length_b   1.000
_cell.length_c   1.000
_cell.angle_alpha   90.00
_cell.angle_beta   90.00
_cell.angle_gamma   90.00
#
_symmetry.space_group_name_H-M   'P 1'
#
loop_
_entity.id
_entity.type
_entity.pdbx_description
1 polymer ?
#
loop_
_entity_poly.entity_id
_entity_poly.type
_entity_poly.pdbx_seq_one_letter_code
_entity_poly.pdbx_strand_id
1 'polypeptide(L)'
;MSGLNSRTARVIDPVLSGIAQGYRHAQRVGHILFPRIDVPQRGGNVIEFGRESFFNYKARRAPGADAMNIQLGYEGRPYSLDQYSLDVPVPREHAEEAEVPGIDLGKRAVNTAMDTLTLTLEIEQAELASDPASYTPANRLALTGGDRWDSDDSDPVGDVEAAKDQVRTTCGIEPNRMVIGSKGFMALKNHPKIVERFKYTTADSITAKMLAGLFDLEELAVGKATYVDNTAPAILNRYTALGTPVTEAVG
;
A
#
# COMPACT_ATOMS: atom_id res chain seq x y z
N MET A 1 -24.97 7.38 -37.15
CA MET A 1 -24.33 7.13 -35.85
C MET A 1 -25.13 7.86 -34.79
N SER A 2 -25.84 7.12 -33.93
CA SER A 2 -26.68 7.71 -32.88
C SER A 2 -25.80 8.19 -31.73
N GLY A 3 -25.89 9.47 -31.38
CA GLY A 3 -25.10 10.08 -30.32
C GLY A 3 -25.41 9.45 -28.96
N LEU A 4 -24.36 9.09 -28.23
CA LEU A 4 -24.45 8.64 -26.85
C LEU A 4 -25.15 9.71 -26.01
N ASN A 5 -26.33 9.35 -25.46
CA ASN A 5 -27.12 10.22 -24.60
C ASN A 5 -26.43 10.31 -23.22
N SER A 6 -25.86 11.47 -22.90
CA SER A 6 -25.19 11.75 -21.62
C SER A 6 -26.14 11.83 -20.42
N ARG A 7 -27.46 11.68 -20.61
CA ARG A 7 -28.46 11.67 -19.52
C ARG A 7 -28.51 10.38 -18.70
N THR A 8 -27.77 9.33 -19.10
CA THR A 8 -27.58 8.11 -18.29
C THR A 8 -26.32 8.18 -17.42
N ALA A 9 -25.50 9.23 -17.57
CA ALA A 9 -24.49 9.55 -16.58
C ALA A 9 -25.22 9.98 -15.31
N ARG A 10 -24.98 9.30 -14.19
CA ARG A 10 -25.56 9.65 -12.88
C ARG A 10 -25.38 11.16 -12.67
N VAL A 11 -26.44 11.87 -12.26
CA VAL A 11 -26.34 13.31 -11.97
C VAL A 11 -25.31 13.47 -10.85
N ILE A 12 -24.17 14.07 -11.18
CA ILE A 12 -23.03 14.19 -10.28
C ILE A 12 -23.24 15.40 -9.37
N ASP A 13 -23.18 15.20 -8.06
CA ASP A 13 -23.09 16.30 -7.10
C ASP A 13 -21.63 16.77 -7.01
N PRO A 14 -21.30 18.00 -7.47
CA PRO A 14 -19.92 18.48 -7.48
C PRO A 14 -19.35 18.72 -6.08
N VAL A 15 -20.18 19.02 -5.08
CA VAL A 15 -19.74 19.29 -3.70
C VAL A 15 -19.35 18.00 -3.01
N LEU A 16 -20.24 17.01 -3.03
CA LEU A 16 -19.96 15.69 -2.46
C LEU A 16 -18.84 14.97 -3.20
N SER A 17 -18.75 15.15 -4.53
CA SER A 17 -17.62 14.62 -5.31
C SER A 17 -16.28 15.23 -4.90
N GLY A 18 -16.23 16.53 -4.62
CA GLY A 18 -15.00 17.19 -4.14
C GLY A 18 -14.54 16.64 -2.78
N ILE A 19 -15.49 16.30 -1.90
CA ILE A 19 -15.20 15.72 -0.58
C ILE A 19 -14.68 14.28 -0.72
N ALA A 20 -15.29 13.51 -1.61
CA ALA A 20 -14.81 12.17 -1.95
C ALA A 20 -13.37 12.21 -2.51
N GLN A 21 -13.07 13.12 -3.45
CA GLN A 21 -11.72 13.28 -4.02
C GLN A 21 -10.67 13.72 -2.99
N GLY A 22 -11.06 14.52 -2.00
CA GLY A 22 -10.20 14.95 -0.90
C GLY A 22 -10.00 13.90 0.20
N TYR A 23 -10.74 12.78 0.16
CA TYR A 23 -10.67 11.77 1.21
C TYR A 23 -9.29 11.11 1.27
N ARG A 24 -8.66 11.17 2.45
CA ARG A 24 -7.38 10.52 2.73
C ARG A 24 -7.43 9.83 4.09
N HIS A 25 -6.87 8.64 4.16
CA HIS A 25 -6.74 7.88 5.40
C HIS A 25 -5.27 7.78 5.80
N ALA A 26 -4.91 8.31 6.98
CA ALA A 26 -3.51 8.46 7.40
C ALA A 26 -2.80 7.12 7.68
N GLN A 27 -3.53 6.04 7.95
CA GLN A 27 -2.96 4.74 8.31
C GLN A 27 -2.82 3.76 7.12
N ARG A 28 -3.34 4.14 5.94
CA ARG A 28 -3.28 3.33 4.70
C ARG A 28 -2.01 3.69 3.95
N VAL A 29 -1.24 2.69 3.53
CA VAL A 29 0.10 2.84 2.95
C VAL A 29 0.20 2.24 1.55
N GLY A 30 -0.83 1.55 1.06
CA GLY A 30 -0.79 0.92 -0.26
C GLY A 30 -0.56 1.91 -1.42
N HIS A 31 -1.00 3.16 -1.27
CA HIS A 31 -0.73 4.24 -2.23
C HIS A 31 0.76 4.62 -2.39
N ILE A 32 1.61 4.26 -1.43
CA ILE A 32 3.06 4.50 -1.48
C ILE A 32 3.73 3.45 -2.39
N LEU A 33 3.22 2.22 -2.38
CA LEU A 33 3.66 1.15 -3.27
C LEU A 33 3.02 1.25 -4.66
N PHE A 34 1.74 1.64 -4.72
CA PHE A 34 0.95 1.70 -5.93
C PHE A 34 0.37 3.11 -6.13
N PRO A 35 1.10 4.00 -6.83
CA PRO A 35 0.59 5.32 -7.20
C PRO A 35 -0.66 5.21 -8.07
N ARG A 36 -1.63 6.10 -7.86
CA ARG A 36 -2.85 6.14 -8.68
C ARG A 36 -2.55 6.70 -10.06
N ILE A 37 -3.06 6.04 -11.10
CA ILE A 37 -2.94 6.47 -12.50
C ILE A 37 -4.34 6.44 -13.11
N ASP A 38 -4.70 7.50 -13.84
CA ASP A 38 -5.98 7.55 -14.54
C ASP A 38 -5.88 6.77 -15.85
N VAL A 39 -6.78 5.79 -16.02
CA VAL A 39 -6.88 4.99 -17.24
C VAL A 39 -8.27 5.13 -17.86
N PRO A 40 -8.37 5.35 -19.19
CA PRO A 40 -9.66 5.52 -19.86
C PRO A 40 -10.39 4.18 -20.09
N GLN A 41 -9.67 3.06 -20.07
CA GLN A 41 -10.21 1.73 -20.33
C GLN A 41 -10.37 0.94 -19.03
N ARG A 42 -11.44 0.15 -18.94
CA ARG A 42 -11.74 -0.72 -17.78
C ARG A 42 -10.97 -2.05 -17.81
N GLY A 43 -10.31 -2.34 -18.92
CA GLY A 43 -9.47 -3.51 -19.07
C GLY A 43 -8.43 -3.26 -20.15
N GLY A 44 -7.27 -3.86 -19.99
CA GLY A 44 -6.14 -3.70 -20.88
C GLY A 44 -4.95 -4.48 -20.38
N ASN A 45 -3.77 -4.20 -20.92
CA ASN A 45 -2.52 -4.77 -20.45
C ASN A 45 -1.73 -3.67 -19.73
N VAL A 46 -1.20 -3.98 -18.54
CA VAL A 46 -0.28 -3.10 -17.82
C VAL A 46 1.05 -3.13 -18.56
N ILE A 47 1.59 -1.98 -18.93
CA ILE A 47 2.91 -1.92 -19.53
C ILE A 47 3.94 -2.35 -18.48
N GLU A 48 4.55 -3.52 -18.66
CA GLU A 48 5.57 -4.02 -17.75
C GLU A 48 6.96 -3.63 -18.24
N PHE A 49 7.73 -3.01 -17.36
CA PHE A 49 9.15 -2.77 -17.60
C PHE A 49 9.94 -4.01 -17.18
N GLY A 50 10.15 -4.91 -18.12
CA GLY A 50 11.05 -6.04 -17.93
C GLY A 50 12.50 -5.60 -17.73
N ARG A 51 13.36 -6.53 -17.29
CA ARG A 51 14.80 -6.31 -17.07
C ARG A 51 15.52 -5.68 -18.27
N GLU A 52 15.01 -5.93 -19.47
CA GLU A 52 15.51 -5.36 -20.73
C GLU A 52 15.49 -3.83 -20.72
N SER A 53 14.48 -3.22 -20.10
CA SER A 53 14.35 -1.76 -20.00
C SER A 53 15.50 -1.12 -19.19
N PHE A 54 16.20 -1.91 -18.36
CA PHE A 54 17.30 -1.47 -17.52
C PHE A 54 18.68 -1.84 -18.07
N PHE A 55 18.76 -2.40 -19.28
CA PHE A 55 20.05 -2.72 -19.90
C PHE A 55 20.78 -1.49 -20.41
N ASN A 56 22.10 -1.48 -20.21
CA ASN A 56 22.97 -0.56 -20.92
C ASN A 56 23.07 -1.00 -22.39
N TYR A 57 22.15 -0.50 -23.20
CA TYR A 57 22.21 -0.51 -24.64
C TYR A 57 23.43 0.33 -25.05
N LYS A 58 24.60 -0.31 -25.21
CA LYS A 58 25.87 0.32 -25.62
C LYS A 58 25.72 0.96 -27.01
N ALA A 59 25.10 2.13 -27.08
CA ALA A 59 24.63 2.79 -28.29
C ALA A 59 25.75 3.44 -29.12
N ARG A 60 27.02 3.13 -28.82
CA ARG A 60 28.16 3.64 -29.59
C ARG A 60 28.15 2.99 -30.97
N ARG A 61 27.61 3.71 -31.93
CA ARG A 61 27.53 3.34 -33.33
C ARG A 61 28.90 3.51 -34.00
N ALA A 62 29.32 2.51 -34.78
CA ALA A 62 30.45 2.65 -35.69
C ALA A 62 30.05 3.48 -36.93
N PRO A 63 30.93 4.32 -37.49
CA PRO A 63 30.61 5.09 -38.70
C PRO A 63 30.17 4.16 -39.85
N GLY A 64 28.92 4.31 -40.32
CA GLY A 64 28.35 3.53 -41.43
C GLY A 64 27.47 2.33 -41.06
N ALA A 65 27.48 1.85 -39.81
CA ALA A 65 26.56 0.80 -39.35
C ALA A 65 25.15 1.35 -39.12
N ASP A 66 24.07 0.57 -39.08
CA ASP A 66 22.72 1.07 -38.73
C ASP A 66 22.55 1.37 -37.24
N ALA A 67 21.54 2.18 -36.89
CA ALA A 67 21.20 2.45 -35.49
C ALA A 67 20.57 1.21 -34.83
N MET A 68 20.90 0.96 -33.57
CA MET A 68 20.27 -0.10 -32.80
C MET A 68 18.84 0.31 -32.45
N ASN A 69 17.87 -0.55 -32.79
CA ASN A 69 16.48 -0.37 -32.38
C ASN A 69 16.27 -0.99 -30.99
N ILE A 70 15.70 -0.21 -30.08
CA ILE A 70 15.27 -0.70 -28.76
C ILE A 70 13.78 -0.99 -28.87
N GLN A 71 13.41 -2.26 -28.86
CA GLN A 71 12.01 -2.67 -28.72
C GLN A 71 11.68 -2.63 -27.23
N LEU A 72 10.89 -1.64 -26.79
CA LEU A 72 10.33 -1.67 -25.44
C LEU A 72 9.35 -2.85 -25.38
N GLY A 73 9.64 -3.84 -24.54
CA GLY A 73 8.77 -4.98 -24.32
C GLY A 73 7.37 -4.51 -23.93
N TYR A 74 6.36 -4.93 -24.69
CA TYR A 74 4.95 -4.54 -24.50
C TYR A 74 4.09 -5.66 -23.92
N GLU A 75 4.71 -6.79 -23.55
CA GLU A 75 4.00 -7.97 -23.07
C GLU A 75 3.51 -7.72 -21.64
N GLY A 76 2.40 -7.00 -21.56
CA GLY A 76 1.81 -6.57 -20.31
C GLY A 76 0.92 -7.62 -19.68
N ARG A 77 0.92 -7.70 -18.35
CA ARG A 77 -0.09 -8.48 -17.63
C ARG A 77 -1.48 -7.89 -17.87
N PRO A 78 -2.50 -8.70 -18.17
CA PRO A 78 -3.85 -8.20 -18.30
C PRO A 78 -4.34 -7.66 -16.95
N TYR A 79 -4.93 -6.47 -16.95
CA TYR A 79 -5.69 -5.93 -15.83
C TYR A 79 -7.17 -5.82 -16.20
N SER A 80 -8.02 -6.04 -15.19
CA SER A 80 -9.45 -5.79 -15.25
C SER A 80 -9.82 -4.93 -14.05
N LEU A 81 -10.52 -3.83 -14.29
CA LEU A 81 -11.04 -2.96 -13.24
C LEU A 81 -12.45 -3.41 -12.90
N ASP A 82 -12.59 -4.05 -11.74
CA ASP A 82 -13.90 -4.40 -11.19
C ASP A 82 -14.60 -3.15 -10.65
N GLN A 83 -15.91 -3.08 -10.92
CA GLN A 83 -16.69 -1.93 -10.52
C GLN A 83 -17.16 -2.08 -9.08
N TYR A 84 -16.47 -1.40 -8.16
CA TYR A 84 -16.93 -1.24 -6.79
C TYR A 84 -17.86 -0.03 -6.67
N SER A 85 -19.10 -0.25 -6.22
CA SER A 85 -20.04 0.82 -5.89
C SER A 85 -20.84 0.48 -4.64
N LEU A 86 -20.95 1.45 -3.73
CA LEU A 86 -21.71 1.33 -2.48
C LEU A 86 -22.78 2.41 -2.42
N ASP A 87 -23.98 2.02 -2.00
CA ASP A 87 -25.08 2.94 -1.71
C ASP A 87 -25.22 3.06 -0.19
N VAL A 88 -25.05 4.27 0.34
CA VAL A 88 -25.23 4.58 1.76
C VAL A 88 -26.53 5.36 1.92
N PRO A 89 -27.64 4.71 2.34
CA PRO A 89 -28.92 5.39 2.47
C PRO A 89 -28.88 6.37 3.64
N VAL A 90 -29.40 7.58 3.42
CA VAL A 90 -29.67 8.57 4.48
C VAL A 90 -31.18 8.69 4.61
N PRO A 91 -31.80 8.08 5.64
CA PRO A 91 -33.24 8.20 5.87
C PRO A 91 -33.64 9.66 6.07
N ARG A 92 -34.82 10.02 5.56
CA ARG A 92 -35.32 11.40 5.59
C ARG A 92 -35.57 11.89 7.00
N GLU A 93 -36.01 11.00 7.88
CA GLU A 93 -36.25 11.26 9.30
C GLU A 93 -34.96 11.73 9.98
N HIS A 94 -33.85 11.07 9.70
CA HIS A 94 -32.55 11.48 10.22
C HIS A 94 -32.04 12.78 9.58
N ALA A 95 -32.34 13.04 8.32
CA ALA A 95 -31.99 14.29 7.65
C ALA A 95 -32.75 15.49 8.24
N GLU A 96 -34.06 15.34 8.50
CA GLU A 96 -34.90 16.36 9.13
C GLU A 96 -34.47 16.60 10.60
N GLU A 97 -34.11 15.56 11.34
CA GLU A 97 -33.58 15.69 12.71
C GLU A 97 -32.16 16.27 12.77
N ALA A 98 -31.33 16.03 11.74
CA ALA A 98 -29.95 16.52 11.63
C ALA A 98 -29.84 17.97 11.15
N GLU A 99 -30.93 18.55 10.63
CA GLU A 99 -31.00 19.97 10.28
C GLU A 99 -30.84 20.86 11.53
N VAL A 100 -31.39 20.42 12.67
CA VAL A 100 -31.30 21.13 13.96
C VAL A 100 -29.86 21.28 14.48
N PRO A 101 -29.01 20.23 14.50
CA PRO A 101 -27.60 20.33 14.86
C PRO A 101 -26.67 20.76 13.71
N GLY A 102 -27.18 21.02 12.50
CA GLY A 102 -26.37 21.40 11.33
C GLY A 102 -25.38 20.32 10.88
N ILE A 103 -25.70 19.04 11.13
CA ILE A 103 -24.83 17.91 10.77
C ILE A 103 -25.09 17.53 9.31
N ASP A 104 -24.06 17.62 8.49
CA ASP A 104 -24.13 17.20 7.09
C ASP A 104 -24.04 15.67 6.98
N LEU A 105 -25.22 15.02 7.02
CA LEU A 105 -25.33 13.57 6.87
C LEU A 105 -24.88 13.08 5.49
N GLY A 106 -24.97 13.93 4.46
CA GLY A 106 -24.46 13.61 3.12
C GLY A 106 -22.94 13.43 3.15
N LYS A 107 -22.21 14.34 3.78
CA LYS A 107 -20.76 14.20 4.00
C LYS A 107 -20.40 12.96 4.79
N ARG A 108 -21.15 12.66 5.84
CA ARG A 108 -20.92 11.46 6.66
C ARG A 108 -21.12 10.18 5.85
N ALA A 109 -22.19 10.11 5.06
CA ALA A 109 -22.47 8.97 4.19
C ALA A 109 -21.37 8.76 3.14
N VAL A 110 -20.90 9.83 2.50
CA VAL A 110 -19.79 9.79 1.54
C VAL A 110 -18.50 9.33 2.22
N ASN A 111 -18.18 9.86 3.40
CA ASN A 111 -16.99 9.44 4.15
C ASN A 111 -17.04 7.97 4.54
N THR A 112 -18.21 7.44 4.92
CA THR A 112 -18.40 6.02 5.21
C THR A 112 -18.19 5.16 3.95
N ALA A 113 -18.79 5.55 2.82
CA ALA A 113 -18.58 4.83 1.56
C ALA A 113 -17.11 4.82 1.15
N MET A 114 -16.43 5.98 1.21
CA MET A 114 -15.02 6.10 0.86
C MET A 114 -14.12 5.31 1.82
N ASP A 115 -14.45 5.28 3.11
CA ASP A 115 -13.69 4.49 4.08
C ASP A 115 -13.75 2.99 3.75
N THR A 116 -14.94 2.47 3.45
CA THR A 116 -15.10 1.07 3.05
C THR A 116 -14.36 0.75 1.75
N LEU A 117 -14.55 1.57 0.70
CA LEU A 117 -13.91 1.33 -0.60
C LEU A 117 -12.38 1.39 -0.52
N THR A 118 -11.84 2.35 0.22
CA THR A 118 -10.39 2.49 0.34
C THR A 118 -9.80 1.48 1.31
N LEU A 119 -10.58 0.88 2.22
CA LEU A 119 -10.16 -0.30 2.98
C LEU A 119 -10.01 -1.52 2.06
N THR A 120 -10.99 -1.79 1.21
CA THR A 120 -10.91 -2.88 0.23
C THR A 120 -9.69 -2.72 -0.67
N LEU A 121 -9.46 -1.50 -1.18
CA LEU A 121 -8.27 -1.20 -1.99
C LEU A 121 -6.96 -1.48 -1.24
N GLU A 122 -6.86 -1.11 0.03
CA GLU A 122 -5.67 -1.39 0.85
C GLU A 122 -5.43 -2.89 1.02
N ILE A 123 -6.49 -3.68 1.20
CA ILE A 123 -6.40 -5.14 1.32
C ILE A 123 -5.89 -5.75 0.00
N GLU A 124 -6.49 -5.39 -1.14
CA GLU A 124 -6.05 -5.87 -2.45
C GLU A 124 -4.59 -5.50 -2.75
N GLN A 125 -4.19 -4.27 -2.39
CA GLN A 125 -2.81 -3.81 -2.54
C GLN A 125 -1.84 -4.60 -1.64
N ALA A 126 -2.24 -4.90 -0.41
CA ALA A 126 -1.43 -5.71 0.50
C ALA A 126 -1.30 -7.16 0.03
N GLU A 127 -2.38 -7.77 -0.45
CA GLU A 127 -2.37 -9.11 -1.03
C GLU A 127 -1.45 -9.18 -2.25
N LEU A 128 -1.56 -8.23 -3.18
CA LEU A 128 -0.69 -8.18 -4.36
C LEU A 128 0.78 -7.96 -3.99
N ALA A 129 1.07 -7.08 -3.02
CA ALA A 129 2.43 -6.78 -2.62
C ALA A 129 3.10 -7.90 -1.80
N SER A 130 2.33 -8.67 -1.03
CA SER A 130 2.83 -9.75 -0.17
C SER A 130 2.76 -11.14 -0.81
N ASP A 131 2.12 -11.30 -1.98
CA ASP A 131 2.04 -12.58 -2.67
C ASP A 131 3.43 -13.09 -3.08
N PRO A 132 3.93 -14.19 -2.48
CA PRO A 132 5.24 -14.73 -2.82
C PRO A 132 5.32 -15.30 -4.24
N ALA A 133 4.18 -15.59 -4.89
CA ALA A 133 4.14 -16.09 -6.27
C ALA A 133 4.42 -14.98 -7.29
N SER A 134 4.18 -13.72 -6.94
CA SER A 134 4.46 -12.57 -7.78
C SER A 134 5.95 -12.21 -7.86
N TYR A 135 6.79 -12.80 -7.00
CA TYR A 135 8.24 -12.56 -6.94
C TYR A 135 9.05 -13.80 -7.31
N THR A 136 10.15 -13.56 -8.04
CA THR A 136 11.16 -14.61 -8.26
C THR A 136 11.80 -15.02 -6.93
N PRO A 137 12.31 -16.26 -6.79
CA PRO A 137 12.94 -16.72 -5.55
C PRO A 137 14.08 -15.84 -5.03
N ALA A 138 14.77 -15.11 -5.92
CA ALA A 138 15.84 -14.20 -5.54
C ALA A 138 15.33 -12.90 -4.89
N ASN A 139 14.09 -12.48 -5.19
CA ASN A 139 13.52 -11.22 -4.71
C ASN A 139 12.54 -11.43 -3.54
N ARG A 140 12.66 -12.56 -2.82
CA ARG A 140 11.86 -12.85 -1.63
C ARG A 140 12.72 -13.52 -0.58
N LEU A 141 12.47 -13.19 0.69
CA LEU A 141 13.13 -13.79 1.83
C LEU A 141 12.06 -14.21 2.84
N ALA A 142 12.05 -15.49 3.21
CA ALA A 142 11.16 -16.02 4.24
C ALA A 142 11.93 -16.17 5.55
N LEU A 143 11.65 -15.29 6.51
CA LEU A 143 12.30 -15.32 7.83
C LEU A 143 11.64 -16.41 8.70
N THR A 144 12.45 -17.31 9.23
CA THR A 144 11.98 -18.43 10.06
C THR A 144 12.77 -18.51 11.36
N GLY A 145 12.13 -18.96 12.44
CA GLY A 145 12.79 -19.17 13.73
C GLY A 145 13.54 -17.92 14.22
N GLY A 146 14.83 -18.06 14.50
CA GLY A 146 15.70 -17.00 15.00
C GLY A 146 16.08 -15.92 13.97
N ASP A 147 15.77 -16.11 12.68
CA ASP A 147 16.01 -15.09 11.66
C ASP A 147 14.91 -14.01 11.66
N ARG A 148 13.81 -14.24 12.38
CA ARG A 148 12.72 -13.26 12.49
C ARG A 148 13.18 -12.07 13.33
N TRP A 149 12.74 -10.88 12.94
CA TRP A 149 13.13 -9.62 13.58
C TRP A 149 12.64 -9.43 15.02
N ASP A 150 11.81 -10.34 15.53
CA ASP A 150 11.44 -10.42 16.95
C ASP A 150 12.46 -11.19 17.80
N SER A 151 13.46 -11.84 17.19
CA SER A 151 14.60 -12.46 17.87
C SER A 151 15.76 -11.49 18.02
N ASP A 152 16.37 -11.48 19.20
CA ASP A 152 17.55 -10.67 19.53
C ASP A 152 18.79 -11.03 18.70
N ASP A 153 18.84 -12.26 18.17
CA ASP A 153 19.96 -12.77 17.38
C ASP A 153 19.88 -12.37 15.90
N SER A 154 18.71 -11.91 15.44
CA SER A 154 18.45 -11.57 14.04
C SER A 154 19.25 -10.35 13.55
N ASP A 155 19.35 -10.19 12.23
CA ASP A 155 20.03 -9.03 11.62
C ASP A 155 19.14 -8.25 10.65
N PRO A 156 18.19 -7.44 11.17
CA PRO A 156 17.30 -6.68 10.32
C PRO A 156 18.03 -5.67 9.41
N VAL A 157 19.21 -5.19 9.81
CA VAL A 157 20.00 -4.26 8.98
C VAL A 157 20.64 -5.01 7.82
N GLY A 158 21.22 -6.19 8.09
CA GLY A 158 21.78 -7.06 7.06
C GLY A 158 20.72 -7.51 6.04
N ASP A 159 19.54 -7.89 6.51
CA ASP A 159 18.44 -8.32 5.64
C ASP A 159 17.97 -7.22 4.69
N VAL A 160 17.84 -5.99 5.20
CA VAL A 160 17.40 -4.83 4.39
C VAL A 160 18.48 -4.44 3.37
N GLU A 161 19.76 -4.44 3.76
CA GLU A 161 20.84 -4.15 2.81
C GLU A 161 20.97 -5.24 1.72
N ALA A 162 20.81 -6.52 2.08
CA ALA A 162 20.77 -7.60 1.10
C ALA A 162 19.59 -7.45 0.12
N ALA A 163 18.41 -7.07 0.63
CA ALA A 163 17.25 -6.78 -0.22
C ALA A 163 17.49 -5.58 -1.15
N LYS A 164 18.14 -4.51 -0.66
CA LYS A 164 18.53 -3.35 -1.48
C LYS A 164 19.48 -3.74 -2.59
N ASP A 165 20.51 -4.53 -2.29
CA ASP A 165 21.51 -4.97 -3.28
C ASP A 165 20.90 -5.88 -4.35
N GLN A 166 19.96 -6.74 -3.95
CA GLN A 166 19.23 -7.60 -4.87
C GLN A 166 18.34 -6.79 -5.85
N VAL A 167 17.61 -5.79 -5.35
CA VAL A 167 16.82 -4.88 -6.20
C VAL A 167 17.74 -4.08 -7.13
N ARG A 168 18.83 -3.54 -6.60
CA ARG A 168 19.84 -2.80 -7.36
C ARG A 168 20.47 -3.64 -8.47
N THR A 169 20.79 -4.91 -8.20
CA THR A 169 21.37 -5.82 -9.19
C THR A 169 20.36 -6.17 -10.29
N THR A 170 19.07 -6.22 -9.97
CA THR A 170 18.01 -6.59 -10.91
C THR A 170 17.57 -5.41 -11.79
N CYS A 171 17.39 -4.22 -11.20
CA CYS A 171 16.81 -3.04 -11.84
C CYS A 171 17.83 -1.92 -12.12
N GLY A 172 19.05 -2.01 -11.58
CA GLY A 172 20.07 -0.97 -11.73
C GLY A 172 19.82 0.31 -10.92
N ILE A 173 18.77 0.34 -10.08
CA ILE A 173 18.36 1.49 -9.28
C ILE A 173 18.15 1.01 -7.83
N GLU A 174 18.57 1.83 -6.86
CA GLU A 174 18.34 1.55 -5.45
C GLU A 174 16.87 1.81 -5.07
N PRO A 175 16.26 0.97 -4.22
CA PRO A 175 14.89 1.17 -3.78
C PRO A 175 14.79 2.43 -2.91
N ASN A 176 13.68 3.16 -3.05
CA ASN A 176 13.45 4.44 -2.36
C ASN A 176 12.33 4.38 -1.30
N ARG A 177 11.56 3.29 -1.25
CA ARG A 177 10.39 3.11 -0.39
C ARG A 177 10.43 1.75 0.29
N MET A 178 10.03 1.72 1.56
CA MET A 178 9.80 0.48 2.31
C MET A 178 8.49 0.57 3.07
N VAL A 179 7.71 -0.51 3.02
CA VAL A 179 6.49 -0.67 3.83
C VAL A 179 6.70 -1.81 4.81
N ILE A 180 6.40 -1.55 6.07
CA ILE A 180 6.49 -2.53 7.16
C ILE A 180 5.16 -2.60 7.91
N GLY A 181 4.71 -3.81 8.24
CA GLY A 181 3.54 -4.01 9.11
C GLY A 181 3.81 -3.58 10.55
N SER A 182 2.76 -3.25 11.31
CA SER A 182 2.86 -2.78 12.70
C SER A 182 3.74 -3.69 13.60
N LYS A 183 3.61 -5.02 13.48
CA LYS A 183 4.41 -5.99 14.25
C LYS A 183 5.90 -5.93 13.93
N GLY A 184 6.27 -5.89 12.64
CA GLY A 184 7.66 -5.73 12.21
C GLY A 184 8.26 -4.40 12.68
N PHE A 185 7.47 -3.31 12.65
CA PHE A 185 7.93 -2.01 13.16
C PHE A 185 8.18 -2.03 14.67
N MET A 186 7.31 -2.68 15.45
CA MET A 186 7.50 -2.86 16.90
C MET A 186 8.74 -3.71 17.20
N ALA A 187 8.98 -4.76 16.42
CA ALA A 187 10.15 -5.62 16.55
C ALA A 187 11.44 -4.80 16.30
N LEU A 188 11.51 -4.06 15.19
CA LEU A 188 12.65 -3.18 14.87
C LEU A 188 12.90 -2.10 15.93
N LYS A 189 11.84 -1.56 16.53
CA LYS A 189 11.96 -0.53 17.57
C LYS A 189 12.64 -1.07 18.84
N ASN A 190 12.46 -2.34 19.16
CA ASN A 190 13.01 -2.96 20.37
C ASN A 190 14.27 -3.79 20.09
N HIS A 191 14.66 -3.96 18.82
CA HIS A 191 15.76 -4.83 18.43
C HIS A 191 17.11 -4.32 18.96
N PRO A 192 17.94 -5.15 19.61
CA PRO A 192 19.16 -4.72 20.29
C PRO A 192 20.15 -4.03 19.34
N LYS A 193 20.36 -4.59 18.13
CA LYS A 193 21.25 -4.00 17.11
C LYS A 193 20.82 -2.60 16.66
N ILE A 194 19.51 -2.31 16.65
CA ILE A 194 18.98 -0.99 16.24
C ILE A 194 19.07 -0.02 17.41
N VAL A 195 18.70 -0.45 18.61
CA VAL A 195 18.82 0.35 19.82
C VAL A 195 20.28 0.76 20.07
N GLU A 196 21.25 -0.14 19.82
CA GLU A 196 22.67 0.17 19.93
C GLU A 196 23.11 1.29 18.97
N ARG A 197 22.63 1.27 17.72
CA ARG A 197 22.92 2.32 16.72
C ARG A 197 22.38 3.69 17.14
N PHE A 198 21.26 3.73 17.87
CA PHE A 198 20.63 4.95 18.34
C PHE A 198 20.98 5.32 19.79
N LYS A 199 21.84 4.56 20.47
CA LYS A 199 22.22 4.79 21.87
C LYS A 199 22.77 6.20 22.15
N TYR A 200 23.46 6.78 21.17
CA TYR A 200 24.03 8.13 21.28
C TYR A 200 23.12 9.24 20.74
N THR A 201 21.93 8.90 20.24
CA THR A 201 20.96 9.89 19.79
C THR A 201 20.01 10.26 20.91
N THR A 202 19.66 11.55 21.01
CA THR A 202 18.82 12.12 22.09
C THR A 202 17.33 11.78 21.95
N ALA A 203 16.97 10.83 21.07
CA ALA A 203 15.59 10.48 20.84
C ALA A 203 15.11 9.47 21.89
N ASP A 204 14.12 9.85 22.70
CA ASP A 204 13.47 8.97 23.68
C ASP A 204 12.77 7.76 23.04
N SER A 205 12.53 7.79 21.72
CA SER A 205 11.97 6.66 20.99
C SER A 205 12.40 6.63 19.53
N ILE A 206 12.64 5.41 19.00
CA ILE A 206 12.93 5.19 17.58
C ILE A 206 11.65 5.42 16.77
N THR A 207 11.75 6.30 15.77
CA THR A 207 10.65 6.67 14.87
C THR A 207 10.87 6.09 13.47
N ALA A 208 9.80 5.99 12.67
CA ALA A 208 9.88 5.54 11.27
C ALA A 208 10.86 6.38 10.43
N LYS A 209 10.94 7.70 10.69
CA LYS A 209 11.89 8.59 10.01
C LYS A 209 13.34 8.28 10.37
N MET A 210 13.62 7.91 11.62
CA MET A 210 14.96 7.49 12.04
C MET A 210 15.35 6.17 11.38
N LEU A 211 14.41 5.22 11.30
CA LEU A 211 14.64 3.95 10.59
C LEU A 211 14.84 4.18 9.07
N ALA A 212 14.07 5.07 8.45
CA ALA A 212 14.28 5.43 7.05
C ALA A 212 15.71 5.96 6.82
N GLY A 213 16.21 6.82 7.72
CA GLY A 213 17.58 7.31 7.68
C GLY A 213 18.64 6.23 7.97
N LEU A 214 18.33 5.22 8.79
CA LEU A 214 19.24 4.09 9.04
C LEU A 214 19.40 3.21 7.79
N PHE A 215 18.32 3.04 7.03
CA PHE A 215 18.29 2.18 5.84
C PHE A 215 18.59 2.94 4.54
N ASP A 216 18.93 4.23 4.60
CA ASP A 216 19.10 5.13 3.44
C ASP A 216 17.90 5.11 2.48
N LEU A 217 16.68 5.17 3.04
CA LEU A 217 15.43 5.22 2.29
C LEU A 217 14.82 6.63 2.36
N GLU A 218 14.15 7.05 1.28
CA GLU A 218 13.46 8.34 1.26
C GLU A 218 12.22 8.31 2.17
N GLU A 219 11.50 7.18 2.22
CA GLU A 219 10.32 7.03 3.06
C GLU A 219 10.13 5.59 3.52
N LEU A 220 9.92 5.43 4.83
CA LEU A 220 9.52 4.18 5.47
C LEU A 220 8.11 4.36 6.03
N ALA A 221 7.15 3.62 5.46
CA ALA A 221 5.76 3.69 5.86
C ALA A 221 5.38 2.49 6.72
N VAL A 222 4.56 2.74 7.74
CA VAL A 222 4.08 1.70 8.65
C VAL A 222 2.62 1.42 8.37
N GLY A 223 2.33 0.21 7.88
CA GLY A 223 0.98 -0.30 7.71
C GLY A 223 0.35 -0.55 9.08
N LYS A 224 -0.46 0.42 9.53
CA LYS A 224 -1.19 0.35 10.82
C LYS A 224 -2.66 -0.03 10.66
N ALA A 225 -3.15 -0.03 9.41
CA ALA A 225 -4.51 -0.41 9.12
C ALA A 225 -4.75 -1.88 9.53
N THR A 226 -5.83 -2.10 10.26
CA THR A 226 -6.36 -3.42 10.56
C THR A 226 -7.82 -3.46 10.11
N TYR A 227 -8.28 -4.65 9.76
CA TYR A 227 -9.68 -4.90 9.48
C TYR A 227 -10.16 -6.05 10.36
N VAL A 228 -11.44 -6.04 10.70
CA VAL A 228 -12.10 -7.14 11.38
C VAL A 228 -12.99 -7.80 10.34
N ASP A 229 -12.78 -9.08 10.09
CA ASP A 229 -13.65 -9.83 9.18
C ASP A 229 -15.06 -9.91 9.79
N ASN A 230 -16.08 -9.80 8.94
CA ASN A 230 -17.49 -9.88 9.34
C ASN A 230 -17.89 -11.29 9.81
N THR A 231 -16.99 -12.27 9.70
CA THR A 231 -17.12 -13.62 10.28
C THR A 231 -16.57 -13.70 11.72
N ALA A 232 -15.86 -12.68 12.20
CA ALA A 232 -15.43 -12.64 13.58
C ALA A 232 -16.66 -12.51 14.49
N PRO A 233 -16.84 -13.38 15.50
CA PRO A 233 -17.96 -13.24 16.43
C PRO A 233 -17.88 -11.85 17.05
N ALA A 234 -19.01 -11.14 17.11
CA ALA A 234 -19.09 -9.82 17.70
C ALA A 234 -18.78 -9.87 19.21
N ILE A 235 -17.50 -9.88 19.58
CA ILE A 235 -17.07 -9.81 21.00
C ILE A 235 -16.98 -8.35 21.49
N LEU A 236 -17.63 -7.42 20.79
CA LEU A 236 -17.72 -6.01 21.20
C LEU A 236 -19.16 -5.62 21.51
N ASN A 237 -19.82 -6.44 22.33
CA ASN A 237 -20.98 -6.01 23.11
C ASN A 237 -20.92 -6.61 24.51
N ARG A 238 -19.94 -6.12 25.30
CA ARG A 238 -20.00 -5.82 26.75
C ARG A 238 -18.57 -5.74 27.27
N TYR A 239 -18.24 -4.62 27.92
CA TYR A 239 -17.20 -4.60 28.93
C TYR A 239 -17.58 -5.61 30.01
N THR A 240 -17.06 -6.83 29.91
CA THR A 240 -17.01 -7.79 31.01
C THR A 240 -15.56 -8.16 31.21
N ALA A 241 -15.09 -7.85 32.42
CA ALA A 241 -13.75 -8.05 32.90
C ALA A 241 -13.25 -9.50 32.74
N LEU A 242 -11.91 -9.61 32.75
CA LEU A 242 -11.09 -10.81 32.96
C LEU A 242 -10.70 -11.63 31.71
N GLY A 243 -9.53 -11.25 31.18
CA GLY A 243 -8.37 -12.15 31.01
C GLY A 243 -8.54 -13.41 30.15
N THR A 244 -8.13 -13.33 28.88
CA THR A 244 -7.21 -14.27 28.21
C THR A 244 -6.95 -13.79 26.76
N PRO A 245 -5.73 -13.96 26.21
CA PRO A 245 -5.36 -13.43 24.91
C PRO A 245 -5.84 -14.34 23.77
N VAL A 246 -6.55 -13.80 22.78
CA VAL A 246 -6.84 -14.49 21.52
C VAL A 246 -5.71 -14.17 20.53
N THR A 247 -5.12 -15.26 20.07
CA THR A 247 -3.93 -15.45 19.25
C THR A 247 -3.90 -14.60 17.98
N GLU A 248 -2.81 -13.85 17.80
CA GLU A 248 -2.46 -13.21 16.53
C GLU A 248 -2.19 -14.26 15.44
N ALA A 249 -2.90 -14.17 14.33
CA ALA A 249 -2.57 -14.87 13.10
C ALA A 249 -2.43 -13.84 11.98
N VAL A 250 -1.23 -13.28 11.81
CA VAL A 250 -0.63 -12.97 10.50
C VAL A 250 0.89 -12.98 10.71
N GLY A 251 1.57 -13.87 10.00
CA GLY A 251 3.01 -13.84 9.76
C GLY A 251 3.28 -13.45 8.31
#